data_AF-A0A378VZM0-F1
#
_entry.id   AF-A0A378VZM0-F1
#
_cell.length_a   1.000
_cell.length_b   1.000
_cell.length_c   1.000
_cell.angle_alpha   90.00
_cell.angle_beta   90.00
_cell.angle_gamma   90.00
#
_symmetry.space_group_name_H-M   'P 1'
#
loop_
_entity.id
_entity.type
_entity.pdbx_description
1 polymer ?
#
loop_
_entity_poly.entity_id
_entity_poly.type
_entity_poly.pdbx_seq_one_letter_code
_entity_poly.pdbx_strand_id
1 'polypeptide(L)'
;MIEKYPLRKCAEICKINLATAFTWRHKILDALQNMMNEVELDGIVQADETYSTISYKGHHKNFNLPRPAHKRGTRATKRGISKEQVCVPCGINLDGKSVARISNLGKPSLKNIN
;
A
#
# COMPACT_ATOMS: atom_id res chain seq x y z
N MET A 1 7.29 -3.33 -9.53
CA MET A 1 6.36 -3.44 -8.37
C MET A 1 5.92 -4.86 -8.09
N ILE A 2 6.11 -5.79 -9.03
CA ILE A 2 5.85 -7.21 -8.83
C ILE A 2 7.07 -7.87 -8.13
N GLU A 3 8.26 -7.70 -8.70
CA GLU A 3 9.55 -8.24 -8.20
C GLU A 3 10.11 -7.61 -6.90
N LYS A 4 9.42 -6.60 -6.33
CA LYS A 4 9.82 -5.88 -5.10
C LYS A 4 11.26 -5.31 -5.08
N TYR A 5 11.90 -5.10 -6.24
CA TYR A 5 13.25 -4.55 -6.35
C TYR A 5 13.39 -3.12 -5.78
N PRO A 6 14.59 -2.79 -5.23
CA PRO A 6 14.91 -1.43 -4.81
C PRO A 6 15.10 -0.51 -6.03
N LEU A 7 14.87 0.80 -5.84
CA LEU A 7 14.98 1.81 -6.91
C LEU A 7 16.33 1.79 -7.63
N ARG A 8 17.44 1.57 -6.90
CA ARG A 8 18.78 1.47 -7.50
C ARG A 8 18.86 0.33 -8.52
N LYS A 9 18.34 -0.85 -8.16
CA LYS A 9 18.29 -2.01 -9.06
C LYS A 9 17.38 -1.75 -10.26
N CYS A 10 16.23 -1.10 -10.06
CA CYS A 10 15.37 -0.71 -11.18
C CYS A 10 16.06 0.27 -12.14
N ALA A 11 16.76 1.28 -11.61
CA ALA A 11 17.50 2.26 -12.40
C ALA A 11 18.60 1.61 -13.24
N GLU A 12 19.33 0.65 -12.67
CA GLU A 12 20.36 -0.14 -13.35
C GLU A 12 19.79 -1.01 -14.48
N ILE A 13 18.73 -1.79 -14.21
CA ILE A 13 18.07 -2.64 -15.21
C ILE A 13 17.52 -1.81 -16.37
N CYS A 14 16.86 -0.69 -16.05
CA CYS A 14 16.26 0.20 -17.05
C CYS A 14 17.28 1.15 -17.69
N LYS A 15 18.55 1.17 -17.23
CA LYS A 15 19.62 2.07 -17.69
C LYS A 15 19.21 3.56 -17.64
N ILE A 16 18.56 3.97 -16.55
CA ILE A 16 18.10 5.35 -16.31
C ILE A 16 18.69 5.90 -15.01
N ASN A 17 18.65 7.22 -14.84
CA ASN A 17 19.00 7.85 -13.57
C ASN A 17 18.02 7.44 -12.45
N LEU A 18 18.52 7.36 -11.22
CA LEU A 18 17.74 7.04 -10.02
C LEU A 18 16.57 8.00 -9.81
N ALA A 19 16.79 9.30 -10.03
CA ALA A 19 15.73 10.30 -9.92
C ALA A 19 14.60 10.04 -10.92
N THR A 20 14.95 9.73 -12.17
CA THR A 20 13.98 9.36 -13.22
C THR A 20 13.19 8.11 -12.84
N ALA A 21 13.87 7.07 -12.36
CA ALA A 21 13.23 5.84 -11.90
C ALA A 21 12.24 6.10 -10.75
N PHE A 22 12.59 6.98 -9.81
CA PHE A 22 11.70 7.39 -8.72
C PHE A 22 10.46 8.11 -9.25
N THR A 23 10.62 9.11 -10.11
CA THR A 23 9.51 9.88 -10.66
C THR A 23 8.58 9.01 -11.51
N TRP A 24 9.13 8.17 -12.37
CA TRP A 24 8.33 7.25 -13.21
C TRP A 24 7.55 6.26 -12.35
N ARG A 25 8.15 5.75 -11.28
CA ARG A 25 7.46 4.88 -10.33
C ARG A 25 6.22 5.55 -9.73
N HIS A 26 6.30 6.84 -9.39
CA HIS A 26 5.17 7.58 -8.86
C HIS A 26 4.11 7.85 -9.93
N LYS A 27 4.51 8.20 -11.16
CA LYS A 27 3.56 8.38 -12.27
C LYS A 27 2.78 7.10 -12.59
N ILE A 28 3.44 5.94 -12.58
CA ILE A 28 2.77 4.66 -12.79
C ILE A 28 1.80 4.35 -11.65
N LEU A 29 2.19 4.57 -10.40
CA LEU A 29 1.27 4.39 -9.26
C LEU A 29 0.06 5.31 -9.33
N ASP A 30 0.27 6.56 -9.68
CA ASP A 30 -0.78 7.57 -9.79
C ASP A 30 -1.78 7.18 -10.88
N ALA A 31 -1.30 6.75 -12.04
CA ALA A 31 -2.15 6.22 -13.11
C ALA A 31 -2.96 4.99 -12.64
N LEU A 32 -2.32 4.02 -11.96
CA LEU A 32 -3.02 2.85 -11.42
C LEU A 32 -4.08 3.22 -10.37
N GLN A 33 -3.80 4.23 -9.54
CA GLN A 33 -4.76 4.72 -8.55
C GLN A 33 -5.97 5.36 -9.22
N ASN A 34 -5.76 6.16 -10.27
CA ASN A 34 -6.84 6.76 -11.04
C ASN A 34 -7.70 5.70 -11.74
N MET A 35 -7.07 4.71 -12.38
CA MET A 35 -7.80 3.59 -12.99
C MET A 35 -8.67 2.83 -11.99
N MET A 36 -8.18 2.62 -10.76
CA MET A 36 -8.93 1.91 -9.72
C MET A 36 -10.12 2.73 -9.16
N ASN A 37 -10.09 4.06 -9.26
CA ASN A 37 -11.20 4.90 -8.80
C ASN A 37 -12.46 4.76 -9.66
N GLU A 38 -12.31 4.38 -10.92
CA GLU A 38 -13.39 4.18 -11.88
C GLU A 38 -13.94 2.74 -11.86
N VAL A 39 -13.34 1.84 -11.07
CA VAL A 39 -13.77 0.44 -11.00
C VAL A 39 -14.98 0.31 -10.09
N GLU A 40 -16.09 -0.14 -10.66
CA GLU A 40 -17.28 -0.59 -9.93
C GLU A 40 -17.37 -2.11 -9.96
N LEU A 41 -17.58 -2.71 -8.78
CA LEU A 41 -17.78 -4.14 -8.63
C LEU A 41 -19.26 -4.49 -8.73
N ASP A 42 -19.55 -5.55 -9.48
CA ASP A 42 -20.87 -6.07 -9.79
C ASP A 42 -20.94 -7.60 -9.60
N GLY A 43 -22.17 -8.11 -9.46
CA GLY A 43 -22.44 -9.54 -9.33
C GLY A 43 -21.95 -10.14 -8.02
N ILE A 44 -21.22 -11.27 -8.11
CA ILE A 44 -20.67 -11.98 -6.95
C ILE A 44 -19.30 -11.38 -6.63
N VAL A 45 -19.21 -10.76 -5.46
CA VAL A 45 -18.00 -10.10 -4.96
C VAL A 45 -17.47 -10.84 -3.74
N GLN A 46 -16.18 -11.14 -3.75
CA GLN A 46 -15.44 -11.59 -2.57
C GLN A 46 -14.73 -10.39 -1.96
N ALA A 47 -14.96 -10.17 -0.67
CA ALA A 47 -14.33 -9.09 0.09
C ALA A 47 -13.50 -9.69 1.24
N ASP A 48 -12.29 -9.18 1.41
CA ASP A 48 -11.38 -9.52 2.50
C ASP A 48 -10.50 -8.32 2.82
N GLU A 49 -9.81 -8.33 3.95
CA GLU A 49 -8.87 -7.28 4.33
C GLU A 49 -7.43 -7.78 4.42
N THR A 50 -6.51 -7.02 3.85
CA THR A 50 -5.08 -7.28 3.96
C THR A 50 -4.42 -6.28 4.89
N TYR A 51 -3.51 -6.76 5.75
CA TYR A 51 -2.77 -5.92 6.70
C TYR A 51 -1.31 -5.79 6.32
N SER A 52 -0.81 -4.54 6.30
CA SER A 52 0.60 -4.23 6.07
C SER A 52 1.19 -3.40 7.19
N THR A 53 2.42 -3.71 7.63
CA THR A 53 3.07 -2.92 8.70
C THR A 53 3.44 -1.52 8.20
N ILE A 54 3.09 -0.50 8.98
CA ILE A 54 3.43 0.89 8.64
C ILE A 54 4.93 1.08 8.80
N SER A 55 5.58 1.65 7.78
CA SER A 55 7.02 1.92 7.81
C SER A 55 7.39 3.39 8.13
N TYR A 56 6.48 4.37 7.97
CA TYR A 56 6.72 5.85 8.09
C TYR A 56 8.03 6.37 7.45
N LYS A 57 8.64 5.57 6.58
CA LYS A 57 9.97 5.82 6.06
C LYS A 57 9.97 7.10 5.24
N GLY A 58 10.86 8.03 5.58
CA GLY A 58 10.97 9.32 4.90
C GLY A 58 9.99 10.39 5.40
N HIS A 59 9.12 10.07 6.36
CA HIS A 59 8.19 11.00 6.99
C HIS A 59 8.62 11.22 8.45
N HIS A 60 9.73 11.96 8.67
CA HIS A 60 10.32 12.16 10.00
C HIS A 60 10.42 13.63 10.43
N LYS A 61 9.94 14.57 9.60
CA LYS A 61 10.26 15.99 9.81
C LYS A 61 9.43 16.65 10.93
N ASN A 62 8.16 16.26 11.10
CA ASN A 62 7.20 17.06 11.87
C ASN A 62 6.38 16.26 12.91
N PHE A 63 6.75 15.03 13.27
CA PHE A 63 6.05 14.30 14.34
C PHE A 63 6.92 13.22 15.00
N ASN A 64 6.58 12.91 16.25
CA ASN A 64 7.15 11.75 16.94
C ASN A 64 6.47 10.47 16.46
N LEU A 65 7.27 9.53 15.97
CA LEU A 65 6.76 8.24 15.55
C LEU A 65 6.04 7.56 16.73
N PRO A 66 4.84 7.00 16.52
CA PRO A 66 4.11 6.28 17.57
C PRO A 66 4.77 4.95 17.96
N ARG A 67 5.94 4.61 17.38
CA ARG A 67 6.70 3.38 17.56
C ARG A 67 8.20 3.61 17.29
N PRO A 68 9.10 2.74 17.78
CA PRO A 68 10.53 2.81 17.44
C PRO A 68 10.79 2.53 15.95
N ALA A 69 11.92 3.03 15.45
CA ALA A 69 12.36 2.80 14.07
C ALA A 69 12.67 1.32 13.82
N HIS A 70 12.33 0.82 12.62
CA HIS A 70 12.62 -0.55 12.22
C HIS A 70 12.90 -0.64 10.71
N LYS A 71 13.49 -1.76 10.27
CA LYS A 71 13.78 -2.01 8.85
C LYS A 71 12.52 -2.49 8.11
N ARG A 72 12.45 -2.25 6.80
CA ARG A 72 11.34 -2.77 5.98
C ARG A 72 11.26 -4.29 6.13
N GLY A 73 10.05 -4.82 6.33
CA GLY A 73 9.81 -6.25 6.54
C GLY A 73 9.93 -6.71 7.99
N THR A 74 10.25 -5.81 8.94
CA THR A 74 10.13 -6.12 10.36
C THR A 74 8.66 -6.39 10.71
N ARG A 75 8.44 -7.47 11.46
CA ARG A 75 7.12 -7.86 11.96
C ARG A 75 6.60 -6.82 12.95
N ALA A 76 5.28 -6.68 13.05
CA ALA A 76 4.66 -5.92 14.12
C ALA A 76 5.13 -6.43 15.49
N THR A 77 5.31 -5.53 16.45
CA THR A 77 5.73 -5.88 17.81
C THR A 77 4.60 -6.58 18.56
N LYS A 78 3.36 -6.17 18.28
CA LYS A 78 2.14 -6.72 18.88
C LYS A 78 1.61 -7.89 18.05
N ARG A 79 1.17 -8.94 18.73
CA ARG A 79 0.45 -10.06 18.10
C ARG A 79 -0.97 -9.64 17.72
N GLY A 80 -1.47 -10.12 16.59
CA GLY A 80 -2.81 -9.83 16.10
C GLY A 80 -2.91 -8.47 15.39
N ILE A 81 -4.14 -7.98 15.22
CA ILE A 81 -4.43 -6.70 14.55
C ILE A 81 -4.12 -5.56 15.50
N SER A 82 -3.15 -4.72 15.14
CA SER A 82 -2.74 -3.57 15.96
C SER A 82 -2.65 -2.29 15.14
N LYS A 83 -2.55 -1.13 15.81
CA LYS A 83 -2.36 0.17 15.16
C LYS A 83 -1.01 0.31 14.43
N GLU A 84 -0.13 -0.70 14.50
CA GLU A 84 1.10 -0.77 13.71
C GLU A 84 0.86 -1.25 12.28
N GLN A 85 -0.34 -1.74 11.98
CA GLN A 85 -0.74 -2.24 10.68
C GLN A 85 -1.76 -1.31 10.03
N VAL A 86 -1.57 -1.06 8.75
CA VAL A 86 -2.58 -0.47 7.86
C VAL A 86 -3.52 -1.58 7.43
N CYS A 87 -4.82 -1.35 7.58
CA CYS A 87 -5.86 -2.17 7.00
C CYS A 87 -6.16 -1.71 5.58
N VAL A 88 -6.15 -2.65 4.65
CA VAL A 88 -6.50 -2.45 3.24
C VAL A 88 -7.63 -3.42 2.92
N PRO A 89 -8.91 -3.00 3.06
CA PRO A 89 -10.03 -3.75 2.49
C PRO A 89 -9.86 -3.89 0.98
N CYS A 90 -10.08 -5.09 0.51
CA CYS A 90 -9.96 -5.51 -0.88
C CYS A 90 -11.27 -6.21 -1.30
N GLY A 91 -11.69 -5.98 -2.54
CA GLY A 91 -12.83 -6.63 -3.15
C GLY A 91 -12.48 -7.08 -4.56
N ILE A 92 -12.90 -8.29 -4.95
CA ILE A 92 -12.70 -8.84 -6.29
C ILE A 92 -14.02 -9.46 -6.76
N ASN A 93 -14.45 -9.17 -7.99
CA ASN A 93 -15.58 -9.85 -8.62
C ASN A 93 -15.12 -11.02 -9.51
N LEU A 94 -16.06 -11.85 -9.98
CA LEU A 94 -15.73 -12.98 -10.85
C LEU A 94 -15.20 -12.55 -12.23
N ASP A 95 -15.51 -11.33 -12.69
CA ASP A 95 -15.03 -10.78 -13.96
C ASP A 95 -13.59 -10.22 -13.87
N GLY A 96 -12.95 -10.33 -12.69
CA GLY A 96 -11.56 -9.91 -12.48
C GLY A 96 -11.37 -8.42 -12.20
N LYS A 97 -12.45 -7.65 -12.04
CA LYS A 97 -12.40 -6.30 -11.48
C LYS A 97 -12.04 -6.39 -10.00
N SER A 98 -11.14 -5.52 -9.57
CA SER A 98 -10.66 -5.48 -8.19
C SER A 98 -10.57 -4.06 -7.67
N VAL A 99 -10.93 -3.86 -6.40
CA VAL A 99 -10.76 -2.60 -5.67
C VAL A 99 -9.99 -2.87 -4.39
N ALA A 100 -9.07 -1.98 -4.05
CA ALA A 100 -8.37 -2.01 -2.77
C ALA A 100 -8.22 -0.59 -2.25
N ARG A 101 -8.67 -0.31 -1.03
CA ARG A 101 -8.59 1.04 -0.44
C ARG A 101 -7.94 0.98 0.92
N ILE A 102 -7.20 2.02 1.28
CA ILE A 102 -6.66 2.17 2.62
C ILE A 102 -7.79 2.68 3.52
N SER A 103 -8.14 1.95 4.57
CA SER A 103 -9.19 2.36 5.51
C SER A 103 -8.59 3.08 6.72
N ASN A 104 -7.91 2.35 7.59
CA ASN A 104 -7.36 2.88 8.84
C ASN A 104 -6.25 2.00 9.39
N LEU A 105 -5.77 2.36 10.59
CA LEU A 105 -4.80 1.57 11.32
C LEU A 105 -5.49 0.57 12.25
N GLY A 106 -5.03 -0.67 12.26
CA GLY A 106 -5.63 -1.76 13.02
C GLY A 106 -7.01 -2.15 12.50
N LYS A 107 -7.93 -2.46 13.41
CA LYS A 107 -9.25 -3.03 13.07
C LYS A 107 -10.05 -2.09 12.16
N PRO A 108 -10.60 -2.55 11.03
CA PRO A 108 -11.39 -1.72 10.13
C PRO A 108 -12.62 -1.14 10.84
N SER A 109 -12.99 0.09 10.49
CA SER A 109 -14.24 0.71 10.92
C SER A 109 -15.05 1.16 9.71
N LEU A 110 -16.38 1.04 9.81
CA LEU A 110 -17.31 1.39 8.72
C LEU A 110 -17.14 2.84 8.25
N LYS A 111 -16.81 3.76 9.17
CA LYS A 111 -16.60 5.19 8.85
C LYS A 111 -15.44 5.44 7.88
N ASN A 112 -14.48 4.52 7.79
CA ASN A 112 -13.25 4.69 7.02
C ASN A 112 -13.26 3.87 5.71
N ILE A 113 -14.37 3.21 5.38
CA ILE A 113 -14.51 2.36 4.18
C ILE A 113 -15.30 3.08 3.07
N ASN A 114 -16.12 4.07 3.43
CA ASN A 114 -16.93 4.86 2.50
C ASN A 114 -16.18 6.09 2.00
#